data_AF-A0AAW5PFU1-F1
#
_entry.id   AF-A0AAW5PFU1-F1
#
_cell.length_a   1.000
_cell.length_b   1.000
_cell.length_c   1.000
_cell.angle_alpha   90.00
_cell.angle_beta   90.00
_cell.angle_gamma   90.00
#
_symmetry.space_group_name_H-M   'P 1'
#
loop_
_entity.id
_entity.type
_entity.pdbx_description
1 polymer ?
#
loop_
_entity_poly.entity_id
_entity_poly.type
_entity_poly.pdbx_seq_one_letter_code
_entity_poly.pdbx_strand_id
1 'polypeptide(L)'
;MKHRDAMLAALVMGLAVTCAHAQDADPARLQLEVAAGVQVQATLQDDGGIAVVLAPSGKRQVLPGVTDADGNARLSAEDVDFDGYPELVARAAVGMVNEAVAVYRYVPARQELVALAPIPNDRAQCGDLMGLTVEEDNRTLSSSCRSGPMWYVDQYRYDGGRLYLYRAERMLMLDDVLEPYVFVKQTADSGPLAVWSTFDPDGNVLETAIGDGLETPRAGSPLLRISGHVMVARLPLYSQPGDATTKRYLVRDDRVELLDERDGWVQVRYDNPTRGAVLGWVNTQP
;
A
#
# COMPACT_ATOMS: atom_id res chain seq x y z
N MET A 1 57.45 6.32 57.42
CA MET A 1 56.69 5.11 57.01
C MET A 1 55.62 5.53 56.04
N LYS A 2 55.68 5.01 54.79
CA LYS A 2 54.63 4.73 53.77
C LYS A 2 53.28 5.48 53.89
N HIS A 3 52.59 5.95 52.85
CA HIS A 3 52.75 6.15 51.40
C HIS A 3 51.39 6.73 50.92
N ARG A 4 51.40 7.58 49.87
CA ARG A 4 50.29 8.04 48.99
C ARG A 4 49.50 9.26 49.52
N ASP A 5 49.69 10.49 49.04
CA ASP A 5 49.63 11.07 47.66
C ASP A 5 48.31 10.71 46.94
N ALA A 6 47.51 11.59 46.34
CA ALA A 6 47.61 12.99 45.91
C ALA A 6 46.16 13.46 45.57
N MET A 7 45.75 14.72 45.80
CA MET A 7 45.60 15.81 44.80
C MET A 7 45.00 15.38 43.44
N LEU A 8 44.20 16.12 42.68
CA LEU A 8 43.48 17.41 42.72
C LEU A 8 42.78 17.47 41.32
N ALA A 9 41.94 18.48 41.11
CA ALA A 9 41.63 19.11 39.81
C ALA A 9 40.48 18.53 38.95
N ALA A 10 39.54 19.44 38.74
CA ALA A 10 38.49 19.43 37.73
C ALA A 10 39.07 19.52 36.31
N LEU A 11 38.40 18.88 35.35
CA LEU A 11 38.53 19.18 33.92
C LEU A 11 37.13 19.22 33.30
N VAL A 12 36.74 20.42 32.86
CA VAL A 12 35.57 20.65 32.01
C VAL A 12 35.94 20.17 30.60
N MET A 13 35.33 19.07 30.15
CA MET A 13 35.39 18.68 28.73
C MET A 13 34.18 19.27 28.01
N GLY A 14 34.46 20.21 27.12
CA GLY A 14 33.51 20.69 26.11
C GLY A 14 33.21 19.58 25.11
N LEU A 15 31.94 19.17 25.07
CA LEU A 15 31.41 18.37 23.98
C LEU A 15 31.14 19.32 22.80
N ALA A 16 32.05 19.30 21.83
CA ALA A 16 31.79 19.82 20.50
C ALA A 16 30.69 18.96 19.87
N VAL A 17 29.46 19.45 19.92
CA VAL A 17 28.37 18.94 19.09
C VAL A 17 28.73 19.33 17.66
N THR A 18 29.20 18.37 16.87
CA THR A 18 29.23 18.52 15.42
C THR A 18 27.79 18.57 14.95
N CYS A 19 27.26 19.77 14.77
CA CYS A 19 26.09 19.98 13.92
C CYS A 19 26.49 19.51 12.52
N ALA A 20 26.11 18.28 12.15
CA ALA A 20 26.09 17.89 10.76
C ALA A 20 25.10 18.84 10.08
N HIS A 21 25.62 19.83 9.38
CA HIS A 21 24.85 20.60 8.43
C HIS A 21 24.33 19.58 7.41
N ALA A 22 23.00 19.43 7.34
CA ALA A 22 22.37 18.91 6.14
C ALA A 22 22.89 19.78 5.00
N GLN A 23 23.80 19.23 4.18
CA GLN A 23 24.14 19.83 2.91
C GLN A 23 22.83 19.95 2.14
N ASP A 24 22.52 21.14 1.63
CA ASP A 24 21.57 21.32 0.54
C ASP A 24 22.02 20.36 -0.58
N ALA A 25 21.45 19.17 -0.58
CA ALA A 25 21.67 18.20 -1.63
C ALA A 25 21.05 18.80 -2.89
N ASP A 26 21.85 18.95 -3.94
CA ASP A 26 21.34 19.28 -5.26
C ASP A 26 20.27 18.23 -5.61
N PRO A 27 18.98 18.60 -5.74
CA PRO A 27 17.91 17.63 -5.97
C PRO A 27 18.12 16.85 -7.28
N ALA A 28 18.97 17.36 -8.17
CA ALA A 28 19.38 16.69 -9.39
C ALA A 28 20.45 15.60 -9.20
N ARG A 29 21.06 15.44 -8.01
CA ARG A 29 22.15 14.49 -7.77
C ARG A 29 21.94 13.71 -6.48
N LEU A 30 22.16 12.40 -6.55
CA LEU A 30 22.07 11.51 -5.39
C LEU A 30 23.28 10.57 -5.34
N GLN A 31 23.81 10.37 -4.13
CA GLN A 31 24.78 9.32 -3.84
C GLN A 31 24.18 8.36 -2.82
N LEU A 32 24.28 7.06 -3.07
CA LEU A 32 23.72 6.02 -2.19
C LEU A 32 24.52 4.72 -2.29
N GLU A 33 24.54 3.95 -1.20
CA GLU A 33 25.13 2.61 -1.15
C GLU A 33 24.03 1.57 -1.38
N VAL A 34 24.06 0.88 -2.52
CA VAL A 34 22.97 -0.05 -2.94
C VAL A 34 23.26 -1.52 -2.64
N ALA A 35 24.45 -1.79 -2.09
CA ALA A 35 24.90 -3.07 -1.56
C ALA A 35 26.24 -2.81 -0.84
N ALA A 36 26.70 -3.76 -0.02
CA ALA A 36 27.96 -3.64 0.70
C ALA A 36 29.13 -3.20 -0.21
N GLY A 37 29.64 -1.98 -0.02
CA GLY A 37 30.75 -1.41 -0.78
C GLY A 37 30.43 -1.02 -2.23
N VAL A 38 29.16 -1.02 -2.63
CA VAL A 38 28.71 -0.61 -3.97
C VAL A 38 28.02 0.74 -3.88
N GLN A 39 28.69 1.77 -4.40
CA GLN A 39 28.17 3.13 -4.41
C GLN A 39 27.57 3.46 -5.77
N VAL A 40 26.44 4.14 -5.77
CA VAL A 40 25.79 4.71 -6.94
C VAL A 40 25.90 6.23 -6.88
N GLN A 41 26.29 6.83 -7.99
CA GLN A 41 26.13 8.26 -8.24
C GLN A 41 25.06 8.42 -9.34
N ALA A 42 23.91 8.99 -8.99
CA ALA A 42 22.80 9.24 -9.88
C ALA A 42 22.67 10.75 -10.15
N THR A 43 22.39 11.13 -11.39
CA THR A 43 22.19 12.52 -11.81
C THR A 43 20.98 12.60 -12.75
N LEU A 44 20.00 13.44 -12.42
CA LEU A 44 18.89 13.76 -13.31
C LEU A 44 19.41 14.47 -14.56
N GLN A 45 18.83 14.12 -15.71
CA GLN A 45 19.12 14.71 -17.00
C GLN A 45 17.97 15.60 -17.46
N ASP A 46 18.25 16.55 -18.35
CA ASP A 46 17.27 17.52 -18.85
C ASP A 46 16.10 16.87 -19.61
N ASP A 47 16.28 15.65 -20.11
CA ASP A 47 15.26 14.84 -20.80
C ASP A 47 14.45 13.95 -19.84
N GLY A 48 14.66 14.08 -18.52
CA GLY A 48 14.03 13.26 -17.50
C GLY A 48 14.73 11.93 -17.24
N GLY A 49 15.76 11.59 -18.01
CA GLY A 49 16.57 10.40 -17.76
C GLY A 49 17.41 10.51 -16.48
N ILE A 50 17.95 9.37 -16.04
CA ILE A 50 18.83 9.30 -14.87
C ILE A 50 20.16 8.70 -15.30
N ALA A 51 21.22 9.52 -15.30
CA ALA A 51 22.57 9.06 -15.54
C ALA A 51 23.13 8.45 -14.24
N VAL A 52 23.61 7.21 -14.32
CA VAL A 52 24.09 6.45 -13.17
C VAL A 52 25.53 6.00 -13.40
N VAL A 53 26.38 6.12 -12.38
CA VAL A 53 27.71 5.53 -12.33
C VAL A 53 27.85 4.67 -11.06
N LEU A 54 28.29 3.43 -11.21
CA LEU A 54 28.52 2.50 -10.12
C LEU A 54 30.02 2.43 -9.78
N ALA A 55 30.35 2.48 -8.49
CA ALA A 55 31.67 2.17 -7.97
C ALA A 55 31.62 0.86 -7.16
N PRO A 56 32.68 0.02 -7.22
CA PRO A 56 33.96 0.26 -7.90
C PRO A 56 33.97 -0.15 -9.37
N SER A 57 32.90 -0.76 -9.91
CA SER A 57 32.91 -1.32 -11.27
C SER A 57 33.13 -0.30 -12.39
N GLY A 58 32.83 0.99 -12.13
CA GLY A 58 32.85 2.07 -13.12
C GLY A 58 31.72 1.98 -14.13
N LYS A 59 30.78 1.03 -13.96
CA LYS A 59 29.69 0.79 -14.91
C LYS A 59 28.78 2.01 -14.97
N ARG A 60 28.34 2.36 -16.18
CA ARG A 60 27.43 3.48 -16.43
C ARG A 60 26.10 2.99 -16.98
N GLN A 61 25.01 3.58 -16.55
CA GLN A 61 23.66 3.32 -17.05
C GLN A 61 22.95 4.65 -17.29
N VAL A 62 22.05 4.66 -18.25
CA VAL A 62 21.02 5.69 -18.37
C VAL A 62 19.71 4.96 -18.12
N LEU A 63 19.05 5.32 -17.03
CA LEU A 63 17.76 4.77 -16.66
C LEU A 63 16.68 5.72 -17.17
N PRO A 64 15.50 5.19 -17.57
CA PRO A 64 14.33 6.03 -17.68
C PRO A 64 14.08 6.77 -16.36
N GLY A 65 13.37 7.89 -16.40
CA GLY A 65 12.89 8.54 -15.18
C GLY A 65 11.42 8.87 -15.29
N VAL A 66 10.96 9.70 -14.37
CA VAL A 66 9.64 10.31 -14.37
C VAL A 66 9.83 11.81 -14.32
N THR A 67 8.96 12.57 -14.97
CA THR A 67 9.01 14.04 -14.96
C THR A 67 7.62 14.62 -14.80
N ASP A 68 7.56 15.81 -14.21
CA ASP A 68 6.35 16.61 -14.18
C ASP A 68 6.13 17.32 -15.53
N ALA A 69 5.09 18.16 -15.60
CA ALA A 69 4.76 18.90 -16.81
C ALA A 69 5.86 19.90 -17.25
N ASP A 70 6.72 20.32 -16.32
CA ASP A 70 7.82 21.26 -16.54
C ASP A 70 9.16 20.52 -16.75
N GLY A 71 9.17 19.18 -16.73
CA GLY A 71 10.37 18.36 -16.88
C GLY A 71 11.14 18.11 -15.58
N ASN A 72 10.62 18.51 -14.42
CA ASN A 72 11.32 18.31 -13.15
C ASN A 72 11.04 16.93 -12.54
N ALA A 73 12.01 16.47 -11.75
CA ALA A 73 11.92 15.28 -10.94
C ALA A 73 12.76 15.44 -9.67
N ARG A 74 12.58 14.53 -8.71
CA ARG A 74 13.43 14.42 -7.52
C ARG A 74 13.95 13.00 -7.39
N LEU A 75 15.18 12.87 -6.90
CA LEU A 75 15.77 11.58 -6.54
C LEU A 75 15.74 11.38 -5.02
N SER A 76 15.50 10.15 -4.59
CA SER A 76 15.61 9.70 -3.20
C SER A 76 16.22 8.31 -3.11
N ALA A 77 16.73 7.99 -1.92
CA ALA A 77 17.23 6.67 -1.55
C ALA A 77 16.25 6.08 -0.53
N GLU A 78 15.60 4.97 -0.85
CA GLU A 78 14.57 4.34 -0.02
C GLU A 78 14.76 2.82 -0.05
N ASP A 79 14.73 2.14 1.10
CA ASP A 79 14.82 0.67 1.19
C ASP A 79 13.45 0.06 0.86
N VAL A 80 13.17 -0.11 -0.43
CA VAL A 80 11.87 -0.50 -0.96
C VAL A 80 11.69 -2.01 -0.89
N ASP A 81 12.76 -2.80 -0.96
CA ASP A 81 12.70 -4.26 -0.84
C ASP A 81 13.08 -4.83 0.55
N PHE A 82 13.35 -3.94 1.49
CA PHE A 82 13.56 -4.22 2.91
C PHE A 82 14.78 -5.14 3.15
N ASP A 83 15.84 -4.96 2.37
CA ASP A 83 17.09 -5.72 2.49
C ASP A 83 18.20 -4.98 3.28
N GLY A 84 17.92 -3.73 3.68
CA GLY A 84 18.83 -2.86 4.40
C GLY A 84 19.70 -1.95 3.51
N TYR A 85 19.57 -2.05 2.18
CA TYR A 85 20.19 -1.15 1.21
C TYR A 85 19.12 -0.40 0.42
N PRO A 86 19.23 0.93 0.27
CA PRO A 86 18.24 1.68 -0.47
C PRO A 86 18.29 1.42 -1.99
N GLU A 87 17.11 1.38 -2.58
CA GLU A 87 16.87 1.57 -4.01
C GLU A 87 17.09 3.03 -4.43
N LEU A 88 17.40 3.23 -5.71
CA LEU A 88 17.30 4.53 -6.34
C LEU A 88 15.84 4.80 -6.73
N VAL A 89 15.25 5.86 -6.19
CA VAL A 89 13.87 6.25 -6.44
C VAL A 89 13.82 7.61 -7.13
N ALA A 90 13.04 7.71 -8.20
CA ALA A 90 12.76 8.96 -8.91
C ALA A 90 11.26 9.27 -8.83
N ARG A 91 10.93 10.52 -8.55
CA ARG A 91 9.55 10.94 -8.31
C ARG A 91 9.25 12.27 -9.00
N ALA A 92 8.03 12.41 -9.50
CA ALA A 92 7.58 13.64 -10.12
C ALA A 92 6.07 13.82 -9.99
N ALA A 93 5.62 15.07 -9.87
CA ALA A 93 4.19 15.38 -9.81
C ALA A 93 3.52 15.09 -11.15
N VAL A 94 2.36 14.43 -11.13
CA VAL A 94 1.54 14.17 -12.31
C VAL A 94 0.14 14.72 -12.08
N GLY A 95 -0.23 15.72 -12.90
CA GLY A 95 -1.44 16.50 -12.67
C GLY A 95 -1.37 17.26 -11.36
N MET A 96 -2.51 17.44 -10.70
CA MET A 96 -2.61 18.30 -9.52
C MET A 96 -2.31 17.61 -8.19
N VAL A 97 -2.36 16.28 -8.14
CA VAL A 97 -2.41 15.53 -6.86
C VAL A 97 -1.69 14.18 -6.86
N ASN A 98 -1.30 13.64 -8.02
CA ASN A 98 -0.60 12.37 -8.08
C ASN A 98 0.92 12.61 -8.15
N GLU A 99 1.69 11.62 -7.74
CA GLU A 99 3.15 11.59 -7.89
C GLU A 99 3.52 10.28 -8.59
N ALA A 100 4.07 10.35 -9.80
CA ALA A 100 4.63 9.17 -10.46
C ALA A 100 5.94 8.78 -9.79
N VAL A 101 6.16 7.46 -9.66
CA VAL A 101 7.35 6.90 -9.00
C VAL A 101 8.00 5.85 -9.89
N ALA A 102 9.30 6.01 -10.14
CA ALA A 102 10.14 4.96 -10.71
C ALA A 102 11.15 4.49 -9.67
N VAL A 103 11.26 3.18 -9.49
CA VAL A 103 12.16 2.56 -8.51
C VAL A 103 13.16 1.66 -9.25
N TYR A 104 14.42 1.74 -8.88
CA TYR A 104 15.50 0.95 -9.48
C TYR A 104 16.30 0.20 -8.42
N ARG A 105 16.26 -1.13 -8.50
CA ARG A 105 16.94 -2.05 -7.59
C ARG A 105 18.27 -2.52 -8.15
N TYR A 106 19.27 -2.59 -7.29
CA TYR A 106 20.56 -3.18 -7.65
C TYR A 106 20.48 -4.71 -7.75
N VAL A 107 20.97 -5.25 -8.85
CA VAL A 107 21.09 -6.71 -9.07
C VAL A 107 22.56 -7.09 -9.03
N PRO A 108 23.07 -7.66 -7.92
CA PRO A 108 24.51 -7.92 -7.75
C PRO A 108 25.13 -8.78 -8.85
N ALA A 109 24.39 -9.81 -9.30
CA ALA A 109 24.84 -10.71 -10.36
C ALA A 109 25.09 -10.01 -11.70
N ARG A 110 24.41 -8.87 -11.95
CA ARG A 110 24.54 -8.08 -13.19
C ARG A 110 25.36 -6.80 -12.99
N GLN A 111 25.57 -6.43 -11.72
CA GLN A 111 26.09 -5.13 -11.31
C GLN A 111 25.32 -3.97 -11.96
N GLU A 112 23.99 -4.08 -12.00
CA GLU A 112 23.09 -3.15 -12.70
C GLU A 112 21.98 -2.66 -11.78
N LEU A 113 21.37 -1.54 -12.15
CA LEU A 113 20.13 -1.06 -11.57
C LEU A 113 19.01 -1.45 -12.53
N VAL A 114 18.01 -2.18 -12.04
CA VAL A 114 16.89 -2.68 -12.84
C VAL A 114 15.61 -2.09 -12.30
N ALA A 115 14.73 -1.63 -13.21
CA ALA A 115 13.43 -1.11 -12.82
C ALA A 115 12.64 -2.15 -12.02
N LEU A 116 12.16 -1.76 -10.86
CA LEU A 116 11.22 -2.52 -10.07
C LEU A 116 9.83 -2.30 -10.67
N ALA A 117 9.16 -3.40 -11.02
CA ALA A 117 7.77 -3.41 -11.45
C ALA A 117 7.01 -4.45 -10.62
N PRO A 118 5.85 -4.10 -10.05
CA PRO A 118 4.95 -5.09 -9.48
C PRO A 118 4.55 -6.13 -10.53
N ILE A 119 4.24 -7.35 -10.09
CA ILE A 119 3.57 -8.33 -10.94
C ILE A 119 2.22 -7.72 -11.39
N PRO A 120 1.94 -7.66 -12.70
CA PRO A 120 0.67 -7.12 -13.19
C PRO A 120 -0.52 -7.85 -12.57
N ASN A 121 -1.51 -7.08 -12.11
CA ASN A 121 -2.76 -7.58 -11.57
C ASN A 121 -3.89 -6.64 -12.01
N ASP A 122 -4.97 -7.18 -12.56
CA ASP A 122 -6.10 -6.41 -13.09
C ASP A 122 -6.93 -5.72 -12.00
N ARG A 123 -6.68 -6.04 -10.73
CA ARG A 123 -7.33 -5.42 -9.58
C ARG A 123 -6.54 -4.27 -8.96
N ALA A 124 -5.30 -4.04 -9.38
CA ALA A 124 -4.56 -2.85 -8.99
C ALA A 124 -5.28 -1.61 -9.51
N GLN A 125 -5.47 -0.61 -8.65
CA GLN A 125 -6.22 0.60 -8.97
C GLN A 125 -5.33 1.71 -9.55
N CYS A 126 -4.04 1.76 -9.18
CA CYS A 126 -3.13 2.82 -9.60
C CYS A 126 -2.39 2.54 -10.91
N GLY A 127 -2.47 1.31 -11.43
CA GLY A 127 -1.73 0.86 -12.60
C GLY A 127 -0.25 0.69 -12.27
N ASP A 128 0.51 1.79 -12.36
CA ASP A 128 1.92 1.86 -11.97
C ASP A 128 2.09 2.36 -10.53
N LEU A 129 3.32 2.35 -10.01
CA LEU A 129 3.62 2.89 -8.69
C LEU A 129 3.41 4.42 -8.66
N MET A 130 2.53 4.86 -7.77
CA MET A 130 2.13 6.25 -7.57
C MET A 130 2.17 6.59 -6.09
N GLY A 131 2.65 7.78 -5.71
CA GLY A 131 2.63 8.25 -4.32
C GLY A 131 3.21 7.23 -3.33
N LEU A 132 4.32 6.57 -3.71
CA LEU A 132 4.85 5.41 -3.01
C LEU A 132 5.23 5.76 -1.57
N THR A 133 4.81 4.93 -0.62
CA THR A 133 5.22 4.96 0.79
C THR A 133 5.76 3.61 1.21
N VAL A 134 6.89 3.61 1.91
CA VAL A 134 7.51 2.41 2.48
C VAL A 134 7.08 2.27 3.94
N GLU A 135 6.42 1.15 4.28
CA GLU A 135 6.02 0.81 5.64
C GLU A 135 6.96 -0.26 6.21
N GLU A 136 8.09 0.17 6.76
CA GLU A 136 9.15 -0.73 7.27
C GLU A 136 8.63 -1.72 8.33
N ASP A 137 7.80 -1.24 9.26
CA ASP A 137 7.27 -2.01 10.40
C ASP A 137 6.56 -3.31 9.98
N ASN A 138 5.92 -3.31 8.82
CA ASN A 138 5.12 -4.44 8.33
C ASN A 138 5.59 -4.95 6.94
N ARG A 139 6.71 -4.44 6.44
CA ARG A 139 7.32 -4.73 5.13
C ARG A 139 6.31 -4.66 3.99
N THR A 140 5.57 -3.56 3.94
CA THR A 140 4.54 -3.28 2.92
C THR A 140 4.86 -2.00 2.19
N LEU A 141 4.58 -1.96 0.90
CA LEU A 141 4.61 -0.74 0.10
C LEU A 141 3.18 -0.30 -0.17
N SER A 142 2.90 0.99 -0.01
CA SER A 142 1.60 1.56 -0.34
C SER A 142 1.77 2.50 -1.53
N SER A 143 0.97 2.27 -2.58
CA SER A 143 0.87 3.12 -3.76
C SER A 143 -0.48 3.83 -3.74
N SER A 144 -0.47 5.16 -3.67
CA SER A 144 -1.68 5.97 -3.62
C SER A 144 -1.84 6.79 -4.89
N CYS A 145 -3.05 6.82 -5.43
CA CYS A 145 -3.38 7.61 -6.60
C CYS A 145 -4.82 8.13 -6.52
N ARG A 146 -5.09 9.21 -7.24
CA ARG A 146 -6.43 9.72 -7.45
C ARG A 146 -6.87 9.47 -8.89
N SER A 147 -8.08 8.93 -9.05
CA SER A 147 -8.76 8.83 -10.34
C SER A 147 -10.22 9.26 -10.18
N GLY A 148 -10.64 10.24 -11.00
CA GLY A 148 -11.93 10.91 -10.83
C GLY A 148 -12.06 11.59 -9.45
N PRO A 149 -13.20 11.46 -8.76
CA PRO A 149 -13.37 12.05 -7.43
C PRO A 149 -12.70 11.23 -6.32
N MET A 150 -12.22 10.02 -6.62
CA MET A 150 -11.81 9.03 -5.62
C MET A 150 -10.30 8.92 -5.47
N TRP A 151 -9.88 8.66 -4.24
CA TRP A 151 -8.54 8.17 -3.90
C TRP A 151 -8.55 6.65 -3.86
N TYR A 152 -7.43 6.07 -4.26
CA TYR A 152 -7.19 4.64 -4.23
C TYR A 152 -5.86 4.34 -3.59
N VAL A 153 -5.79 3.19 -2.90
CA VAL A 153 -4.53 2.66 -2.36
C VAL A 153 -4.37 1.18 -2.73
N ASP A 154 -3.28 0.89 -3.41
CA ASP A 154 -2.78 -0.47 -3.61
C ASP A 154 -1.66 -0.74 -2.60
N GLN A 155 -1.75 -1.85 -1.86
CA GLN A 155 -0.68 -2.31 -0.98
C GLN A 155 0.04 -3.49 -1.62
N TYR A 156 1.37 -3.49 -1.58
CA TYR A 156 2.23 -4.51 -2.17
C TYR A 156 3.15 -5.14 -1.13
N ARG A 157 3.50 -6.41 -1.35
CA ARG A 157 4.48 -7.15 -0.54
C ARG A 157 5.40 -7.97 -1.42
N TYR A 158 6.50 -8.41 -0.83
CA TYR A 158 7.43 -9.31 -1.49
C TYR A 158 7.12 -10.78 -1.20
N ASP A 159 7.17 -11.60 -2.25
CA ASP A 159 7.35 -13.04 -2.17
C ASP A 159 8.67 -13.40 -2.85
N GLY A 160 9.68 -13.70 -2.03
CA GLY A 160 11.07 -13.70 -2.47
C GLY A 160 11.45 -12.36 -3.10
N GLY A 161 11.94 -12.37 -4.33
CA GLY A 161 12.33 -11.15 -5.06
C GLY A 161 11.22 -10.50 -5.89
N ARG A 162 9.97 -11.01 -5.80
CA ARG A 162 8.83 -10.57 -6.61
C ARG A 162 7.90 -9.68 -5.79
N LEU A 163 7.63 -8.48 -6.27
CA LEU A 163 6.64 -7.58 -5.68
C LEU A 163 5.25 -7.93 -6.21
N TYR A 164 4.32 -8.31 -5.34
CA TYR A 164 2.95 -8.69 -5.70
C TYR A 164 1.93 -7.76 -5.04
N LEU A 165 0.78 -7.58 -5.69
CA LEU A 165 -0.35 -6.86 -5.11
C LEU A 165 -0.87 -7.64 -3.90
N TYR A 166 -0.69 -7.10 -2.70
CA TYR A 166 -1.12 -7.72 -1.46
C TYR A 166 -2.57 -7.34 -1.10
N ARG A 167 -2.93 -6.07 -1.26
CA ARG A 167 -4.31 -5.59 -1.07
C ARG A 167 -4.67 -4.51 -2.06
N ALA A 168 -5.94 -4.51 -2.43
CA ALA A 168 -6.56 -3.46 -3.20
C ALA A 168 -8.03 -3.35 -2.80
N GLU A 169 -8.60 -2.21 -3.11
CA GLU A 169 -10.02 -1.96 -2.95
C GLU A 169 -10.75 -1.92 -4.29
N ARG A 170 -12.05 -2.17 -4.21
CA ARG A 170 -13.01 -1.89 -5.27
C ARG A 170 -14.17 -1.12 -4.66
N MET A 171 -14.23 0.17 -4.98
CA MET A 171 -15.31 1.06 -4.55
C MET A 171 -16.67 0.53 -5.01
N LEU A 172 -17.66 0.63 -4.13
CA LEU A 172 -19.02 0.15 -4.34
C LEU A 172 -19.97 1.33 -4.49
N MET A 173 -20.97 1.13 -5.35
CA MET A 173 -22.11 2.04 -5.51
C MET A 173 -23.36 1.35 -4.94
N LEU A 174 -23.30 0.95 -3.67
CA LEU A 174 -24.33 0.13 -3.03
C LEU A 174 -25.27 0.89 -2.11
N ASP A 175 -24.87 2.04 -1.58
CA ASP A 175 -25.43 2.60 -0.35
C ASP A 175 -26.97 2.76 -0.44
N ASP A 176 -27.48 3.46 -1.45
CA ASP A 176 -28.92 3.68 -1.66
C ASP A 176 -29.70 2.38 -1.98
N VAL A 177 -29.02 1.37 -2.53
CA VAL A 177 -29.65 0.13 -3.02
C VAL A 177 -29.65 -0.95 -1.92
N LEU A 178 -28.68 -0.92 -1.01
CA LEU A 178 -28.52 -1.86 0.08
C LEU A 178 -29.37 -1.49 1.30
N GLU A 179 -29.47 -0.20 1.61
CA GLU A 179 -30.14 0.32 2.83
C GLU A 179 -31.56 -0.22 3.06
N PRO A 180 -32.43 -0.40 2.04
CA PRO A 180 -33.77 -0.97 2.22
C PRO A 180 -33.77 -2.41 2.77
N TYR A 181 -32.68 -3.14 2.60
CA TYR A 181 -32.53 -4.54 3.00
C TYR A 181 -31.63 -4.71 4.22
N VAL A 182 -30.48 -4.03 4.21
CA VAL A 182 -29.47 -4.05 5.28
C VAL A 182 -29.03 -2.62 5.55
N PHE A 183 -29.40 -2.10 6.71
CA PHE A 183 -28.98 -0.78 7.15
C PHE A 183 -27.56 -0.84 7.72
N VAL A 184 -26.65 -0.09 7.10
CA VAL A 184 -25.27 0.12 7.58
C VAL A 184 -25.19 1.53 8.13
N LYS A 185 -24.75 1.67 9.38
CA LYS A 185 -24.59 2.99 9.99
C LYS A 185 -23.32 3.65 9.43
N GLN A 186 -23.47 4.63 8.55
CA GLN A 186 -22.42 5.56 8.16
C GLN A 186 -22.48 6.83 9.02
N THR A 187 -21.34 7.49 9.19
CA THR A 187 -21.21 8.80 9.84
C THR A 187 -20.78 9.85 8.82
N ALA A 188 -20.76 11.13 9.19
CA ALA A 188 -20.26 12.19 8.32
C ALA A 188 -18.79 11.99 7.90
N ASP A 189 -18.05 11.20 8.67
CA ASP A 189 -16.63 10.88 8.43
C ASP A 189 -16.46 9.55 7.66
N SER A 190 -17.55 8.82 7.38
CA SER A 190 -17.49 7.56 6.65
C SER A 190 -17.32 7.81 5.15
N GLY A 191 -16.36 7.12 4.54
CA GLY A 191 -16.22 7.04 3.10
C GLY A 191 -17.27 6.15 2.45
N PRO A 192 -17.30 6.12 1.11
CA PRO A 192 -18.11 5.15 0.38
C PRO A 192 -17.67 3.73 0.73
N LEU A 193 -18.61 2.79 0.61
CA LEU A 193 -18.29 1.39 0.83
C LEU A 193 -17.32 0.88 -0.24
N ALA A 194 -16.38 0.03 0.16
CA ALA A 194 -15.48 -0.65 -0.75
C ALA A 194 -15.32 -2.12 -0.38
N VAL A 195 -15.19 -3.00 -1.38
CA VAL A 195 -14.66 -4.34 -1.16
C VAL A 195 -13.14 -4.24 -1.08
N TRP A 196 -12.60 -4.45 0.11
CA TRP A 196 -11.18 -4.71 0.28
C TRP A 196 -10.90 -6.18 0.02
N SER A 197 -9.85 -6.46 -0.75
CA SER A 197 -9.38 -7.82 -1.03
C SER A 197 -7.94 -7.98 -0.56
N THR A 198 -7.62 -9.13 0.04
CA THR A 198 -6.24 -9.58 0.27
C THR A 198 -5.91 -10.69 -0.72
N PHE A 199 -4.73 -10.62 -1.33
CA PHE A 199 -4.26 -11.59 -2.32
C PHE A 199 -3.03 -12.36 -1.85
N ASP A 200 -2.85 -13.56 -2.40
CA ASP A 200 -1.59 -14.30 -2.35
C ASP A 200 -0.64 -13.86 -3.48
N PRO A 201 0.63 -14.34 -3.49
CA PRO A 201 1.61 -13.97 -4.53
C PRO A 201 1.25 -14.39 -5.96
N ASP A 202 0.30 -15.32 -6.12
CA ASP A 202 -0.20 -15.78 -7.42
C ASP A 202 -1.44 -14.98 -7.87
N GLY A 203 -1.91 -14.04 -7.05
CA GLY A 203 -3.06 -13.18 -7.33
C GLY A 203 -4.41 -13.78 -6.93
N ASN A 204 -4.43 -14.92 -6.22
CA ASN A 204 -5.67 -15.49 -5.72
C ASN A 204 -6.16 -14.70 -4.50
N VAL A 205 -7.49 -14.55 -4.40
CA VAL A 205 -8.12 -13.88 -3.27
C VAL A 205 -8.08 -14.78 -2.03
N LEU A 206 -7.48 -14.28 -0.95
CA LEU A 206 -7.42 -14.94 0.35
C LEU A 206 -8.55 -14.48 1.29
N GLU A 207 -8.89 -13.20 1.24
CA GLU A 207 -9.90 -12.60 2.11
C GLU A 207 -10.57 -11.43 1.37
N THR A 208 -11.88 -11.27 1.58
CA THR A 208 -12.61 -10.05 1.24
C THR A 208 -13.38 -9.53 2.45
N ALA A 209 -13.53 -8.21 2.53
CA ALA A 209 -14.45 -7.55 3.44
C ALA A 209 -15.02 -6.30 2.79
N ILE A 210 -16.27 -5.96 3.08
CA ILE A 210 -16.77 -4.63 2.79
C ILE A 210 -16.42 -3.73 3.99
N GLY A 211 -15.73 -2.64 3.67
CA GLY A 211 -15.20 -1.66 4.61
C GLY A 211 -15.44 -0.23 4.14
N ASP A 212 -14.87 0.72 4.87
CA ASP A 212 -14.72 2.10 4.42
C ASP A 212 -13.65 2.15 3.32
N GLY A 213 -13.96 2.74 2.16
CA GLY A 213 -13.03 2.89 1.04
C GLY A 213 -12.02 4.02 1.21
N LEU A 214 -12.16 4.89 2.21
CA LEU A 214 -11.17 5.93 2.49
C LEU A 214 -10.20 5.53 3.60
N GLU A 215 -10.47 4.43 4.31
CA GLU A 215 -9.59 3.89 5.35
C GLU A 215 -8.82 2.67 4.84
N THR A 216 -7.55 2.86 4.49
CA THR A 216 -6.69 1.75 4.09
C THR A 216 -6.48 0.75 5.24
N PRO A 217 -6.83 -0.54 5.07
CA PRO A 217 -6.64 -1.54 6.10
C PRO A 217 -5.16 -1.71 6.45
N ARG A 218 -4.85 -1.79 7.74
CA ARG A 218 -3.49 -2.06 8.21
C ARG A 218 -2.99 -3.40 7.67
N ALA A 219 -1.88 -3.39 6.95
CA ALA A 219 -1.27 -4.61 6.41
C ALA A 219 -0.89 -5.58 7.55
N GLY A 220 -1.10 -6.89 7.32
CA GLY A 220 -0.82 -7.93 8.31
C GLY A 220 -1.88 -8.13 9.40
N SER A 221 -2.94 -7.32 9.42
CA SER A 221 -4.13 -7.55 10.27
C SER A 221 -5.29 -8.04 9.40
N PRO A 222 -6.23 -8.89 9.89
CA PRO A 222 -7.42 -9.27 9.14
C PRO A 222 -8.21 -8.05 8.63
N LEU A 223 -8.90 -8.19 7.50
CA LEU A 223 -9.73 -7.10 6.99
C LEU A 223 -10.87 -6.77 7.97
N LEU A 224 -11.08 -5.48 8.22
CA LEU A 224 -12.19 -5.01 9.04
C LEU A 224 -13.48 -5.05 8.23
N ARG A 225 -14.49 -5.70 8.82
CA ARG A 225 -15.81 -5.83 8.21
C ARG A 225 -16.75 -4.87 8.89
N ILE A 226 -17.45 -4.07 8.11
CA ILE A 226 -18.57 -3.33 8.65
C ILE A 226 -19.73 -4.30 8.92
N SER A 227 -20.57 -3.93 9.89
CA SER A 227 -21.80 -4.66 10.17
C SER A 227 -23.01 -3.80 9.84
N GLY A 228 -24.09 -4.46 9.43
CA GLY A 228 -25.40 -3.86 9.26
C GLY A 228 -26.50 -4.65 9.97
N HIS A 229 -27.71 -4.13 9.92
CA HIS A 229 -28.92 -4.76 10.45
C HIS A 229 -29.94 -5.01 9.35
N VAL A 230 -30.53 -6.19 9.33
CA VAL A 230 -31.58 -6.53 8.36
C VAL A 230 -32.84 -5.71 8.63
N MET A 231 -33.38 -5.05 7.60
CA MET A 231 -34.51 -4.12 7.73
C MET A 231 -35.87 -4.76 7.41
N VAL A 232 -35.86 -5.77 6.54
CA VAL A 232 -37.06 -6.48 6.08
C VAL A 232 -37.40 -7.65 7.01
N ALA A 233 -38.69 -8.02 7.07
CA ALA A 233 -39.14 -9.11 7.95
C ALA A 233 -38.47 -10.45 7.64
N ARG A 234 -38.21 -10.72 6.35
CA ARG A 234 -37.49 -11.90 5.87
C ARG A 234 -36.65 -11.51 4.66
N LEU A 235 -35.33 -11.60 4.80
CA LEU A 235 -34.36 -11.36 3.73
C LEU A 235 -33.84 -12.71 3.24
N PRO A 236 -34.17 -13.15 2.01
CA PRO A 236 -33.68 -14.42 1.47
C PRO A 236 -32.14 -14.48 1.44
N LEU A 237 -31.58 -15.63 1.82
CA LEU A 237 -30.13 -15.85 1.90
C LEU A 237 -29.71 -16.98 0.97
N TYR A 238 -29.05 -16.65 -0.13
CA TYR A 238 -28.70 -17.55 -1.23
C TYR A 238 -27.30 -18.13 -1.08
N SER A 239 -27.03 -19.26 -1.73
CA SER A 239 -25.72 -19.92 -1.63
C SER A 239 -24.69 -19.26 -2.53
N GLN A 240 -25.15 -18.72 -3.66
CA GLN A 240 -24.35 -17.98 -4.63
C GLN A 240 -25.24 -16.92 -5.33
N PRO A 241 -24.64 -15.89 -5.94
CA PRO A 241 -25.35 -14.97 -6.81
C PRO A 241 -26.08 -15.70 -7.95
N GLY A 242 -27.30 -15.26 -8.26
CA GLY A 242 -28.10 -15.80 -9.38
C GLY A 242 -28.89 -17.08 -9.08
N ASP A 243 -28.79 -17.64 -7.86
CA ASP A 243 -29.65 -18.76 -7.45
C ASP A 243 -31.14 -18.37 -7.52
N ALA A 244 -31.96 -19.20 -8.19
CA ALA A 244 -33.37 -18.88 -8.40
C ALA A 244 -34.23 -18.99 -7.13
N THR A 245 -33.87 -19.85 -6.18
CA THR A 245 -34.64 -20.06 -4.94
C THR A 245 -33.73 -20.36 -3.75
N THR A 246 -34.19 -20.02 -2.55
CA THR A 246 -33.54 -20.41 -1.30
C THR A 246 -34.58 -20.68 -0.21
N LYS A 247 -34.24 -21.59 0.71
CA LYS A 247 -35.02 -21.81 1.94
C LYS A 247 -34.45 -21.06 3.14
N ARG A 248 -33.23 -20.53 3.03
CA ARG A 248 -32.55 -19.80 4.09
C ARG A 248 -32.95 -18.33 4.01
N TYR A 249 -33.09 -17.69 5.15
CA TYR A 249 -33.39 -16.27 5.24
C TYR A 249 -32.85 -15.73 6.56
N LEU A 250 -32.56 -14.43 6.56
CA LEU A 250 -32.34 -13.63 7.74
C LEU A 250 -33.67 -12.96 8.11
N VAL A 251 -33.83 -12.56 9.36
CA VAL A 251 -35.00 -11.83 9.85
C VAL A 251 -34.63 -10.42 10.26
N ARG A 252 -35.63 -9.56 10.40
CA ARG A 252 -35.44 -8.18 10.84
C ARG A 252 -34.58 -8.10 12.11
N ASP A 253 -33.70 -7.10 12.15
CA ASP A 253 -32.74 -6.78 13.20
C ASP A 253 -31.58 -7.77 13.35
N ASP A 254 -31.54 -8.87 12.58
CA ASP A 254 -30.35 -9.72 12.50
C ASP A 254 -29.15 -8.87 12.13
N ARG A 255 -28.09 -8.96 12.94
CA ARG A 255 -26.81 -8.31 12.66
C ARG A 255 -26.03 -9.18 11.69
N VAL A 256 -25.53 -8.56 10.62
CA VAL A 256 -24.68 -9.22 9.63
C VAL A 256 -23.39 -8.44 9.39
N GLU A 257 -22.30 -9.16 9.13
CA GLU A 257 -21.07 -8.57 8.58
C GLU A 257 -21.08 -8.67 7.06
N LEU A 258 -20.58 -7.64 6.38
CA LEU A 258 -20.56 -7.56 4.92
C LEU A 258 -19.19 -7.96 4.40
N LEU A 259 -19.14 -8.86 3.42
CA LEU A 259 -17.89 -9.54 3.01
C LEU A 259 -17.45 -9.25 1.58
N ASP A 260 -18.39 -9.27 0.62
CA ASP A 260 -18.08 -9.12 -0.80
C ASP A 260 -19.32 -8.61 -1.55
N GLU A 261 -19.12 -8.15 -2.78
CA GLU A 261 -20.16 -7.73 -3.70
C GLU A 261 -19.91 -8.34 -5.08
N ARG A 262 -20.96 -8.84 -5.73
CA ARG A 262 -20.92 -9.30 -7.11
C ARG A 262 -22.25 -9.07 -7.81
N ASP A 263 -22.24 -8.24 -8.84
CA ASP A 263 -23.37 -8.03 -9.76
C ASP A 263 -24.69 -7.71 -9.02
N GLY A 264 -24.64 -6.86 -7.98
CA GLY A 264 -25.81 -6.50 -7.18
C GLY A 264 -26.14 -7.50 -6.07
N TRP A 265 -25.26 -8.46 -5.81
CA TRP A 265 -25.37 -9.38 -4.68
C TRP A 265 -24.33 -9.06 -3.64
N VAL A 266 -24.75 -9.00 -2.37
CA VAL A 266 -23.85 -8.78 -1.24
C VAL A 266 -23.68 -10.07 -0.46
N GLN A 267 -22.43 -10.51 -0.29
CA GLN A 267 -22.13 -11.62 0.59
C GLN A 267 -22.14 -11.14 2.04
N VAL A 268 -22.86 -11.87 2.89
CA VAL A 268 -22.98 -11.57 4.31
C VAL A 268 -22.57 -12.76 5.17
N ARG A 269 -22.04 -12.45 6.34
CA ARG A 269 -21.84 -13.40 7.45
C ARG A 269 -22.81 -13.09 8.58
N TYR A 270 -23.55 -14.11 8.99
CA TYR A 270 -24.43 -14.08 10.14
C TYR A 270 -23.93 -15.06 11.20
N ASP A 271 -23.75 -14.59 12.43
CA ASP A 271 -23.36 -15.46 13.55
C ASP A 271 -24.60 -16.11 14.17
N ASN A 272 -24.90 -17.34 13.75
CA ASN A 272 -26.03 -18.09 14.29
C ASN A 272 -25.67 -18.69 15.65
N PRO A 273 -26.49 -18.49 16.71
CA PRO A 273 -26.19 -18.99 18.06
C PRO A 273 -26.07 -20.52 18.17
N THR A 274 -26.63 -21.28 17.22
CA THR A 274 -26.66 -22.75 17.26
C THR A 274 -25.79 -23.42 16.20
N ARG A 275 -25.48 -22.71 15.11
CA ARG A 275 -24.77 -23.27 13.94
C ARG A 275 -23.42 -22.61 13.68
N GLY A 276 -23.07 -21.57 14.43
CA GLY A 276 -21.90 -20.75 14.17
C GLY A 276 -22.11 -19.84 12.95
N ALA A 277 -21.00 -19.42 12.35
CA ALA A 277 -21.04 -18.50 11.21
C ALA A 277 -21.76 -19.12 10.00
N VAL A 278 -22.76 -18.42 9.50
CA VAL A 278 -23.50 -18.76 8.28
C VAL A 278 -23.16 -17.72 7.21
N LEU A 279 -22.70 -18.20 6.06
CA LEU A 279 -22.45 -17.38 4.89
C LEU A 279 -23.58 -17.52 3.86
N GLY A 280 -23.86 -16.41 3.18
CA GLY A 280 -24.71 -16.42 2.01
C GLY A 280 -24.78 -15.07 1.33
N TRP A 281 -25.53 -15.03 0.24
CA TRP A 281 -25.67 -13.85 -0.62
C TRP A 281 -27.08 -13.29 -0.52
N VAL A 282 -27.19 -11.98 -0.42
CA VAL A 282 -28.47 -11.24 -0.48
C VAL A 282 -28.51 -10.44 -1.77
N ASN A 283 -29.63 -10.48 -2.48
CA ASN A 283 -29.81 -9.67 -3.68
C ASN A 283 -30.28 -8.27 -3.27
N THR A 284 -29.54 -7.23 -3.65
CA THR A 284 -29.90 -5.83 -3.39
C THR A 284 -30.74 -5.24 -4.52
N GLN A 285 -30.89 -5.96 -5.64
CA GLN A 285 -31.73 -5.63 -6.79
C GLN A 285 -32.69 -6.80 -7.14
N PRO A 286 -33.64 -7.15 -6.27
CA PRO A 286 -34.57 -8.26 -6.49
C PRO A 286 -35.65 -7.99 -7.54
#